data_AF-A0AAD9PUF7-F1
#
_entry.id   AF-A0AAD9PUF7-F1
#
_cell.length_a   1.000
_cell.length_b   1.000
_cell.length_c   1.000
_cell.angle_alpha   90.00
_cell.angle_beta   90.00
_cell.angle_gamma   90.00
#
_symmetry.space_group_name_H-M   'P 1'
#
loop_
_entity.id
_entity.type
_entity.pdbx_description
1 polymer ?
#
loop_
_entity_poly.entity_id
_entity_poly.type
_entity_poly.pdbx_seq_one_letter_code
_entity_poly.pdbx_strand_id
1 'polypeptide(L)'
;MTNAQAKLDRSKKTRIEILEEAAQGQCASGCNGEWLTCASEVLEQNGIRREAFATAIRELLEKGRSKFRNIMICGPANSGKTFLLNPLTSIYDTFSNPASTSFAWVGAEDAECIFLNDFRWSQQVIQWHDFLLMLEGQVVHLPAPKTHYAKDIVFEKDTPIFCTGKQPFIYIKNGVIDQRETEMMSVRWKIFQFNVQIEQNDQKEIPQCARCFASLVLN
;
A
#
# COMPACT_ATOMS: atom_id res chain seq x y z
N MET A 1 -31.29 -6.14 0.37
CA MET A 1 -30.78 -7.53 0.21
C MET A 1 -29.54 -7.63 -0.69
N THR A 2 -29.22 -6.62 -1.50
CA THR A 2 -28.09 -6.62 -2.46
C THR A 2 -26.69 -6.53 -1.84
N ASN A 3 -26.53 -5.91 -0.66
CA ASN A 3 -25.21 -5.62 -0.10
C ASN A 3 -24.56 -6.82 0.64
N ALA A 4 -25.36 -7.68 1.29
CA ALA A 4 -24.84 -8.84 2.03
C ALA A 4 -24.36 -9.95 1.08
N GLN A 5 -25.09 -10.21 0.00
CA GLN A 5 -24.69 -11.19 -1.02
C GLN A 5 -23.42 -10.73 -1.75
N ALA A 6 -23.33 -9.45 -2.13
CA ALA A 6 -22.13 -8.90 -2.75
C ALA A 6 -20.88 -9.01 -1.86
N LYS A 7 -21.02 -8.79 -0.54
CA LYS A 7 -19.94 -9.01 0.43
C LYS A 7 -19.53 -10.48 0.53
N LEU A 8 -20.49 -11.40 0.56
CA LEU A 8 -20.23 -12.85 0.59
C LEU A 8 -19.59 -13.36 -0.70
N ASP A 9 -19.95 -12.80 -1.85
CA ASP A 9 -19.35 -13.17 -3.12
C ASP A 9 -17.94 -12.60 -3.24
N ARG A 10 -17.71 -11.38 -2.73
CA ARG A 10 -16.38 -10.78 -2.64
C ARG A 10 -15.45 -11.56 -1.70
N SER A 11 -15.94 -12.01 -0.55
CA SER A 11 -15.10 -12.74 0.43
C SER A 11 -14.59 -14.10 -0.07
N LYS A 12 -15.15 -14.61 -1.18
CA LYS A 12 -14.70 -15.85 -1.83
C LYS A 12 -13.61 -15.60 -2.88
N LYS A 13 -13.38 -14.34 -3.27
CA LYS A 13 -12.42 -13.98 -4.30
C LYS A 13 -11.05 -13.74 -3.69
N THR A 14 -10.03 -14.17 -4.42
CA THR A 14 -8.66 -13.76 -4.19
C THR A 14 -8.47 -12.29 -4.59
N ARG A 15 -7.38 -11.67 -4.11
CA ARG A 15 -7.02 -10.30 -4.49
C ARG A 15 -6.71 -10.17 -5.99
N ILE A 16 -6.25 -11.25 -6.63
CA ILE A 16 -5.99 -11.28 -8.08
C ILE A 16 -7.30 -11.34 -8.87
N GLU A 17 -8.26 -12.19 -8.48
CA GLU A 17 -9.57 -12.22 -9.14
C GLU A 17 -10.30 -10.86 -9.04
N ILE A 18 -10.21 -10.19 -7.88
CA ILE A 18 -10.73 -8.82 -7.72
C ILE A 18 -10.03 -7.83 -8.68
N LEU A 19 -8.72 -7.99 -8.89
CA LEU A 19 -7.95 -7.16 -9.83
C LEU A 19 -8.37 -7.43 -11.29
N GLU A 20 -8.57 -8.69 -11.65
CA GLU A 20 -9.01 -9.10 -12.98
C GLU A 20 -10.41 -8.55 -13.30
N GLU A 21 -11.33 -8.59 -12.34
CA GLU A 21 -12.64 -7.95 -12.46
C GLU A 21 -12.53 -6.44 -12.67
N ALA A 22 -11.63 -5.78 -11.94
CA ALA A 22 -11.36 -4.36 -12.14
C ALA A 22 -10.85 -4.07 -13.56
N ALA A 23 -9.99 -4.94 -14.12
CA ALA A 23 -9.48 -4.80 -15.49
C ALA A 23 -10.57 -4.94 -16.57
N GLN A 24 -11.59 -5.76 -16.31
CA GLN A 24 -12.76 -5.94 -17.20
C GLN A 24 -13.79 -4.81 -17.06
N GLY A 25 -13.70 -4.01 -15.99
CA GLY A 25 -14.57 -2.86 -15.76
C GLY A 25 -14.37 -1.72 -16.76
N GLN A 26 -15.13 -0.65 -16.56
CA GLN A 26 -14.99 0.59 -17.33
C GLN A 26 -13.92 1.50 -16.72
N CYS A 27 -13.33 2.37 -17.54
CA CYS A 27 -12.50 3.45 -17.00
C CYS A 27 -13.35 4.38 -16.13
N ALA A 28 -12.73 4.98 -15.12
CA ALA A 28 -13.37 6.07 -14.38
C ALA A 28 -13.77 7.20 -15.34
N SER A 29 -14.88 7.89 -15.04
CA SER A 29 -15.34 9.03 -15.83
C SER A 29 -14.23 10.06 -15.96
N GLY A 30 -13.91 10.49 -17.18
CA GLY A 30 -12.80 11.42 -17.46
C GLY A 30 -11.42 10.80 -17.51
N CYS A 31 -11.24 9.50 -17.24
CA CYS A 31 -9.93 8.85 -17.36
C CYS A 31 -9.57 8.52 -18.80
N ASN A 32 -10.48 7.89 -19.57
CA ASN A 32 -10.25 7.46 -20.96
C ASN A 32 -8.91 6.73 -21.25
N GLY A 33 -8.32 6.04 -20.26
CA GLY A 33 -7.01 5.39 -20.40
C GLY A 33 -5.81 6.26 -20.01
N GLU A 34 -5.98 7.58 -19.84
CA GLU A 34 -4.90 8.52 -19.55
C GLU A 34 -4.17 8.23 -18.24
N TRP A 35 -4.87 7.66 -17.24
CA TRP A 35 -4.23 7.21 -16.01
C TRP A 35 -3.11 6.21 -16.29
N LEU A 36 -3.34 5.22 -17.17
CA LEU A 36 -2.34 4.21 -17.52
C LEU A 36 -1.16 4.83 -18.28
N THR A 37 -1.45 5.74 -19.20
CA THR A 37 -0.43 6.49 -19.94
C THR A 37 0.47 7.26 -18.99
N CYS A 38 -0.10 8.07 -18.10
CA CYS A 38 0.67 8.88 -17.16
C CYS A 38 1.38 8.02 -16.12
N ALA A 39 0.78 6.92 -15.67
CA ALA A 39 1.46 5.96 -14.79
C ALA A 39 2.71 5.35 -15.47
N SER A 40 2.61 5.03 -16.75
CA SER A 40 3.73 4.50 -17.53
C SER A 40 4.83 5.55 -17.71
N GLU A 41 4.46 6.80 -18.05
CA GLU A 41 5.40 7.93 -18.16
C GLU A 41 6.12 8.19 -16.83
N VAL A 42 5.40 8.18 -15.70
CA VAL A 42 6.00 8.36 -14.37
C VAL A 42 7.01 7.27 -14.05
N LEU A 43 6.70 6.00 -14.35
CA LEU A 43 7.64 4.90 -14.15
C LEU A 43 8.88 5.05 -15.04
N GLU A 44 8.67 5.36 -16.32
CA GLU A 44 9.73 5.52 -17.32
C GLU A 44 10.69 6.67 -16.95
N GLN A 45 10.16 7.85 -16.61
CA GLN A 45 10.95 9.02 -16.20
C GLN A 45 11.80 8.74 -14.96
N ASN A 46 11.35 7.85 -14.07
CA ASN A 46 12.10 7.43 -12.89
C ASN A 46 13.03 6.23 -13.16
N GLY A 47 13.15 5.78 -14.41
CA GLY A 47 14.00 4.65 -14.80
C GLY A 47 13.49 3.30 -14.31
N ILE A 48 12.19 3.19 -14.00
CA ILE A 48 11.56 1.99 -13.47
C ILE A 48 10.88 1.25 -14.61
N ARG A 49 11.32 0.01 -14.86
CA ARG A 49 10.66 -0.87 -15.83
C ARG A 49 9.26 -1.19 -15.36
N ARG A 50 8.26 -0.92 -16.21
CA ARG A 50 6.84 -1.20 -15.96
C ARG A 50 6.62 -2.64 -15.51
N GLU A 51 7.24 -3.60 -16.18
CA GLU A 51 7.07 -5.03 -15.90
C GLU A 51 7.60 -5.38 -14.50
N ALA A 52 8.70 -4.75 -14.07
CA ALA A 52 9.28 -4.99 -12.75
C ALA A 52 8.37 -4.44 -11.63
N PHE A 53 7.77 -3.27 -11.86
CA PHE A 53 6.79 -2.68 -10.95
C PHE A 53 5.50 -3.51 -10.88
N ALA A 54 4.93 -3.84 -12.05
CA ALA A 54 3.73 -4.68 -12.18
C ALA A 54 3.91 -6.05 -11.50
N THR A 55 5.05 -6.71 -11.75
CA THR A 55 5.37 -8.01 -11.16
C THR A 55 5.50 -7.92 -9.65
N ALA A 56 6.10 -6.84 -9.11
CA ALA A 56 6.17 -6.64 -7.67
C ALA A 56 4.78 -6.50 -7.04
N ILE A 57 3.89 -5.69 -7.65
CA ILE A 57 2.53 -5.51 -7.14
C ILE A 57 1.77 -6.82 -7.20
N ARG A 58 1.82 -7.53 -8.34
CA ARG A 58 1.14 -8.82 -8.51
C ARG A 58 1.62 -9.85 -7.50
N GLU A 59 2.94 -9.98 -7.31
CA GLU A 59 3.51 -10.89 -6.32
C GLU A 59 3.04 -10.56 -4.90
N LEU A 60 3.01 -9.27 -4.53
CA LEU A 60 2.54 -8.84 -3.22
C LEU A 60 1.03 -9.11 -3.03
N LEU A 61 0.20 -8.86 -4.05
CA LEU A 61 -1.23 -9.15 -3.98
C LEU A 61 -1.50 -10.66 -3.88
N GLU A 62 -0.74 -11.48 -4.58
CA GLU A 62 -0.89 -12.94 -4.58
C GLU A 62 -0.41 -13.56 -3.26
N LYS A 63 0.85 -13.28 -2.89
CA LYS A 63 1.53 -13.95 -1.77
C LYS A 63 1.46 -13.21 -0.45
N GLY A 64 0.90 -12.00 -0.44
CA GLY A 64 0.85 -11.16 0.73
C GLY A 64 2.22 -10.69 1.22
N ARG A 65 2.21 -10.07 2.40
CA ARG A 65 3.39 -9.47 3.01
C ARG A 65 4.45 -10.50 3.39
N SER A 66 5.71 -10.10 3.28
CA SER A 66 6.89 -10.78 3.82
C SER A 66 8.11 -9.92 3.55
N LYS A 67 9.29 -10.38 3.99
CA LYS A 67 10.57 -9.80 3.58
C LYS A 67 10.65 -9.68 2.06
N PHE A 68 11.14 -8.53 1.59
CA PHE A 68 11.33 -8.16 0.19
C PHE A 68 10.05 -8.10 -0.67
N ARG A 69 8.85 -8.19 -0.09
CA ARG A 69 7.59 -8.16 -0.85
C ARG A 69 6.74 -6.91 -0.63
N ASN A 70 6.71 -6.34 0.59
CA ASN A 70 5.94 -5.11 0.83
C ASN A 70 6.47 -3.99 -0.07
N ILE A 71 5.60 -3.14 -0.62
CA ILE A 71 6.04 -2.14 -1.60
C ILE A 71 6.11 -0.78 -0.94
N MET A 72 7.25 -0.11 -1.11
CA MET A 72 7.40 1.29 -0.72
C MET A 72 7.81 2.12 -1.93
N ILE A 73 7.10 3.21 -2.19
CA ILE A 73 7.55 4.23 -3.16
C ILE A 73 8.12 5.41 -2.38
N CYS A 74 9.40 5.67 -2.57
CA CYS A 74 10.12 6.77 -1.92
C CYS A 74 10.42 7.87 -2.94
N GLY A 75 10.41 9.12 -2.51
CA GLY A 75 10.74 10.25 -3.38
C GLY A 75 10.17 11.59 -2.89
N PRO A 76 10.59 12.70 -3.51
CA PRO A 76 10.15 14.03 -3.13
C PRO A 76 8.65 14.24 -3.35
N ALA A 77 8.11 15.36 -2.86
CA ALA A 77 6.74 15.75 -3.19
C ALA A 77 6.54 15.84 -4.71
N ASN A 78 5.30 15.70 -5.18
CA ASN A 78 4.93 15.84 -6.59
C ASN A 78 5.62 14.86 -7.56
N SER A 79 6.13 13.72 -7.10
CA SER A 79 6.73 12.72 -7.99
C SER A 79 5.76 11.65 -8.51
N GLY A 80 4.48 11.69 -8.15
CA GLY A 80 3.49 10.69 -8.60
C GLY A 80 3.36 9.44 -7.72
N LYS A 81 4.00 9.40 -6.53
CA LYS A 81 3.97 8.25 -5.61
C LYS A 81 2.54 7.84 -5.22
N THR A 82 1.77 8.80 -4.70
CA THR A 82 0.38 8.56 -4.29
C THR A 82 -0.49 8.25 -5.51
N PHE A 83 -0.32 8.97 -6.61
CA PHE A 83 -1.05 8.75 -7.85
C PHE A 83 -1.01 7.29 -8.32
N LEU A 84 0.16 6.64 -8.27
CA LEU A 84 0.32 5.25 -8.69
C LEU A 84 -0.39 4.23 -7.80
N LEU A 85 -0.45 4.45 -6.49
CA LEU A 85 -0.98 3.48 -5.53
C LEU A 85 -2.42 3.80 -5.08
N ASN A 86 -2.91 5.02 -5.28
CA ASN A 86 -4.25 5.42 -4.85
C ASN A 86 -5.39 4.55 -5.42
N PRO A 87 -5.32 4.01 -6.67
CA PRO A 87 -6.34 3.11 -7.18
C PRO A 87 -6.57 1.86 -6.33
N LEU A 88 -5.61 1.45 -5.48
CA LEU A 88 -5.83 0.36 -4.51
C LEU A 88 -7.08 0.61 -3.66
N THR A 89 -7.31 1.85 -3.22
CA THR A 89 -8.47 2.24 -2.40
C THR A 89 -9.81 2.14 -3.13
N SER A 90 -9.78 2.10 -4.47
CA SER A 90 -10.97 1.92 -5.31
C SER A 90 -11.22 0.48 -5.70
N ILE A 91 -10.18 -0.37 -5.65
CA ILE A 91 -10.26 -1.80 -6.04
C ILE A 91 -10.51 -2.68 -4.83
N TYR A 92 -9.89 -2.35 -3.69
CA TYR A 92 -9.83 -3.18 -2.48
C TYR A 92 -10.44 -2.47 -1.27
N ASP A 93 -10.95 -3.26 -0.33
CA ASP A 93 -11.20 -2.80 1.03
C ASP A 93 -9.85 -2.50 1.69
N THR A 94 -9.52 -1.21 1.78
CA THR A 94 -8.16 -0.74 2.04
C THR A 94 -8.10 -0.02 3.38
N PHE A 95 -7.31 -0.55 4.31
CA PHE A 95 -6.95 0.20 5.51
C PHE A 95 -5.96 1.30 5.14
N SER A 96 -6.37 2.56 5.28
CA SER A 96 -5.64 3.73 4.80
C SER A 96 -5.14 4.57 5.96
N ASN A 97 -3.83 4.48 6.24
CA ASN A 97 -3.12 5.11 7.35
C ASN A 97 -3.70 4.87 8.77
N PRO A 98 -2.86 4.52 9.74
CA PRO A 98 -3.31 4.39 11.12
C PRO A 98 -3.65 5.75 11.73
N ALA A 99 -4.66 5.78 12.61
CA ALA A 99 -5.06 6.99 13.33
C ALA A 99 -3.98 7.43 14.33
N SER A 100 -3.99 8.70 14.75
CA SER A 100 -3.06 9.22 15.77
C SER A 100 -3.53 8.94 17.20
N THR A 101 -4.11 7.77 17.46
CA THR A 101 -4.71 7.40 18.76
C THR A 101 -4.16 6.06 19.27
N SER A 102 -4.47 5.70 20.52
CA SER A 102 -4.02 4.43 21.12
C SER A 102 -4.53 3.18 20.42
N PHE A 103 -5.54 3.30 19.55
CA PHE A 103 -6.17 2.18 18.82
C PHE A 103 -5.99 2.38 17.31
N ALA A 104 -4.79 2.81 16.92
CA ALA A 104 -4.45 3.32 15.60
C ALA A 104 -4.74 2.34 14.45
N TRP A 105 -4.72 1.04 14.72
CA TRP A 105 -4.78 -0.04 13.72
C TRP A 105 -6.10 -0.80 13.69
N VAL A 106 -7.13 -0.33 14.40
CA VAL A 106 -8.46 -0.95 14.36
C VAL A 106 -9.00 -0.99 12.93
N GLY A 107 -9.39 -2.19 12.47
CA GLY A 107 -9.89 -2.45 11.13
C GLY A 107 -8.83 -2.93 10.15
N ALA A 108 -7.53 -2.84 10.49
CA ALA A 108 -6.48 -3.38 9.64
C ALA A 108 -6.58 -4.92 9.50
N GLU A 109 -7.08 -5.60 10.53
CA GLU A 109 -7.28 -7.06 10.57
C GLU A 109 -8.27 -7.58 9.53
N ASP A 110 -9.20 -6.74 9.07
CA ASP A 110 -10.23 -7.12 8.12
C ASP A 110 -9.99 -6.60 6.71
N ALA A 111 -9.01 -5.71 6.53
CA ALA A 111 -8.68 -5.14 5.23
C ALA A 111 -8.08 -6.16 4.26
N GLU A 112 -8.40 -6.00 2.98
CA GLU A 112 -7.83 -6.76 1.87
C GLU A 112 -6.41 -6.28 1.52
N CYS A 113 -6.14 -4.99 1.72
CA CYS A 113 -4.80 -4.42 1.66
C CYS A 113 -4.62 -3.25 2.62
N ILE A 114 -3.37 -2.91 2.92
CA ILE A 114 -2.99 -1.76 3.72
C ILE A 114 -2.27 -0.76 2.83
N PHE A 115 -2.70 0.49 2.86
CA PHE A 115 -2.03 1.59 2.19
C PHE A 115 -1.59 2.67 3.16
N LEU A 116 -0.28 2.74 3.38
CA LEU A 116 0.41 3.70 4.23
C LEU A 116 0.86 4.90 3.38
N ASN A 117 -0.07 5.80 3.07
CA ASN A 117 0.17 6.95 2.20
C ASN A 117 0.86 8.10 2.97
N ASP A 118 2.08 8.43 2.56
CA ASP A 118 3.00 9.37 3.20
C ASP A 118 3.21 9.11 4.69
N PHE A 119 3.19 7.84 5.08
CA PHE A 119 3.27 7.43 6.48
C PHE A 119 4.62 7.81 7.10
N ARG A 120 4.57 8.15 8.39
CA ARG A 120 5.73 8.39 9.24
C ARG A 120 5.60 7.51 10.47
N TRP A 121 6.58 6.62 10.64
CA TRP A 121 6.60 5.77 11.82
C TRP A 121 6.76 6.62 13.08
N SER A 122 5.98 6.26 14.10
CA SER A 122 6.10 6.77 15.46
C SER A 122 5.78 5.64 16.41
N GLN A 123 6.51 5.57 17.52
CA GLN A 123 6.29 4.58 18.58
C GLN A 123 4.89 4.69 19.21
N GLN A 124 4.23 5.85 19.09
CA GLN A 124 2.85 6.05 19.55
C GLN A 124 1.82 5.32 18.67
N VAL A 125 2.17 5.07 17.40
CA VAL A 125 1.28 4.41 16.43
C VAL A 125 1.49 2.90 16.43
N ILE A 126 2.75 2.46 16.44
CA ILE A 126 3.14 1.05 16.51
C ILE A 126 4.57 0.94 17.03
N GLN A 127 4.85 -0.04 17.90
CA GLN A 127 6.22 -0.31 18.33
C GLN A 127 7.05 -0.77 17.12
N TRP A 128 8.33 -0.42 17.10
CA TRP A 128 9.22 -0.79 15.99
C TRP A 128 9.26 -2.31 15.76
N HIS A 129 9.39 -3.08 16.84
CA HIS A 129 9.39 -4.53 16.81
C HIS A 129 8.08 -5.11 16.24
N ASP A 130 6.93 -4.60 16.69
CA ASP A 130 5.62 -5.04 16.18
C ASP A 130 5.46 -4.70 14.70
N PHE A 131 5.96 -3.54 14.26
CA PHE A 131 5.93 -3.19 12.83
C PHE A 131 6.82 -4.11 11.99
N LEU A 132 8.01 -4.46 12.50
CA LEU A 132 8.89 -5.44 11.87
C LEU A 132 8.23 -6.82 11.76
N LEU A 133 7.56 -7.29 12.82
CA LEU A 133 6.83 -8.57 12.81
C LEU A 133 5.65 -8.53 11.84
N MET A 134 4.87 -7.45 11.90
CA MET A 134 3.74 -7.20 11.02
C MET A 134 4.18 -7.32 9.57
N LEU A 135 5.17 -6.53 9.13
CA LEU A 135 5.68 -6.54 7.75
C LEU A 135 6.25 -7.88 7.30
N GLU A 136 6.72 -8.73 8.22
CA GLU A 136 7.27 -10.05 7.92
C GLU A 136 6.19 -11.13 7.74
N GLY A 137 4.94 -10.84 8.07
CA GLY A 137 3.85 -11.83 8.05
C GLY A 137 3.68 -12.58 9.37
N GLN A 138 4.35 -12.15 10.44
CA GLN A 138 4.18 -12.74 11.77
C GLN A 138 2.89 -12.24 12.42
N VAL A 139 2.39 -13.03 13.37
CA VAL A 139 1.23 -12.65 14.19
C VAL A 139 1.63 -11.51 15.13
N VAL A 140 0.83 -10.43 15.14
CA VAL A 140 1.02 -9.28 16.03
C VAL A 140 -0.27 -8.99 16.79
N HIS A 141 -0.13 -8.64 18.06
CA HIS A 141 -1.25 -8.20 18.90
C HIS A 141 -1.24 -6.67 19.04
N LEU A 142 -2.22 -6.01 18.45
CA LEU A 142 -2.31 -4.55 18.43
C LEU A 142 -3.41 -4.05 19.38
N PRO A 143 -3.18 -2.95 20.12
CA PRO A 143 -4.14 -2.46 21.11
C PRO A 143 -5.52 -2.19 20.51
N ALA A 144 -6.57 -2.61 21.24
CA ALA A 144 -7.97 -2.35 20.88
C ALA A 144 -8.80 -1.85 22.08
N PRO A 145 -9.87 -1.05 21.85
CA PRO A 145 -10.71 -0.55 22.92
C PRO A 145 -11.43 -1.69 23.65
N LYS A 146 -11.12 -1.91 24.93
CA LYS A 146 -11.66 -3.03 25.72
C LYS A 146 -13.18 -2.94 25.97
N THR A 147 -13.79 -1.78 25.72
CA THR A 147 -15.24 -1.56 25.78
C THR A 147 -15.99 -2.21 24.63
N HIS A 148 -15.36 -2.35 23.47
CA HIS A 148 -15.95 -2.94 22.27
C HIS A 148 -15.28 -4.26 21.85
N TYR A 149 -14.04 -4.48 22.28
CA TYR A 149 -13.23 -5.65 21.95
C TYR A 149 -12.85 -6.40 23.22
N ALA A 150 -13.14 -7.70 23.27
CA ALA A 150 -12.76 -8.53 24.42
C ALA A 150 -11.24 -8.75 24.52
N LYS A 151 -10.51 -8.59 23.41
CA LYS A 151 -9.07 -8.84 23.27
C LYS A 151 -8.44 -7.78 22.36
N ASP A 152 -7.12 -7.73 22.36
CA ASP A 152 -6.38 -6.97 21.36
C ASP A 152 -6.61 -7.55 19.97
N ILE A 153 -6.42 -6.70 18.95
CA ILE A 153 -6.53 -7.12 17.55
C ILE A 153 -5.40 -8.09 17.26
N VAL A 154 -5.76 -9.23 16.68
CA VAL A 154 -4.81 -10.23 16.22
C VAL A 154 -4.62 -10.04 14.72
N PHE A 155 -3.44 -9.58 14.33
CA PHE A 155 -3.11 -9.36 12.93
C PHE A 155 -2.29 -10.54 12.40
N GLU A 156 -2.98 -11.51 11.78
CA GLU A 156 -2.41 -12.80 11.36
C GLU A 156 -2.56 -13.11 9.86
N LYS A 157 -3.52 -12.48 9.16
CA LYS A 157 -3.74 -12.68 7.71
C LYS A 157 -2.57 -12.15 6.91
N ASP A 158 -2.19 -12.71 5.77
CA ASP A 158 -1.14 -12.18 4.87
C ASP A 158 -1.60 -10.95 4.04
N THR A 159 -2.13 -9.93 4.69
CA THR A 159 -2.55 -8.67 4.07
C THR A 159 -1.35 -7.93 3.45
N PRO A 160 -1.36 -7.60 2.14
CA PRO A 160 -0.31 -6.85 1.47
C PRO A 160 -0.23 -5.42 1.96
N ILE A 161 1.00 -4.92 2.09
CA ILE A 161 1.27 -3.58 2.62
C ILE A 161 1.99 -2.75 1.55
N PHE A 162 1.36 -1.64 1.22
CA PHE A 162 1.87 -0.62 0.31
C PHE A 162 2.15 0.65 1.10
N CYS A 163 3.22 1.35 0.77
CA CYS A 163 3.61 2.58 1.44
C CYS A 163 4.12 3.60 0.44
N THR A 164 3.85 4.87 0.71
CA THR A 164 4.59 5.98 0.10
C THR A 164 5.28 6.78 1.19
N GLY A 165 6.39 7.42 0.86
CA GLY A 165 7.09 8.30 1.79
C GLY A 165 8.14 9.15 1.09
N LYS A 166 8.72 10.10 1.84
CA LYS A 166 9.86 10.88 1.34
C LYS A 166 11.11 10.03 1.22
N GLN A 167 11.35 9.20 2.23
CA GLN A 167 12.52 8.34 2.37
C GLN A 167 12.11 7.02 3.05
N PRO A 168 12.94 5.97 2.94
CA PRO A 168 12.75 4.74 3.71
C PRO A 168 12.73 5.02 5.21
N PHE A 169 12.08 4.13 5.97
CA PHE A 169 12.09 4.22 7.44
C PHE A 169 13.50 4.02 7.99
N ILE A 170 13.85 4.87 8.96
CA ILE A 170 15.11 4.79 9.71
C ILE A 170 14.79 4.72 11.20
N TYR A 171 15.62 4.00 11.95
CA TYR A 171 15.52 3.97 13.41
C TYR A 171 16.57 4.90 14.01
N ILE A 172 16.14 5.82 14.87
CA ILE A 172 17.02 6.78 15.56
C ILE A 172 17.01 6.46 17.04
N LYS A 173 18.20 6.19 17.60
CA LYS A 173 18.43 5.95 19.02
C LYS A 173 19.41 6.97 19.54
N ASN A 174 19.02 7.74 20.57
CA ASN A 174 19.84 8.80 21.16
C ASN A 174 20.39 9.81 20.13
N GLY A 175 19.58 10.18 19.14
CA GLY A 175 19.96 11.14 18.09
C GLY A 175 20.87 10.56 16.99
N VAL A 176 21.20 9.27 17.03
CA VAL A 176 22.02 8.59 16.03
C VAL A 176 21.21 7.52 15.30
N ILE A 177 21.44 7.36 13.99
CA ILE A 177 20.82 6.29 13.21
C ILE A 177 21.38 4.94 13.68
N ASP A 178 20.50 4.05 14.14
CA ASP A 178 20.85 2.66 14.38
C ASP A 178 20.81 1.91 13.04
N GLN A 179 21.99 1.58 12.52
CA GLN A 179 22.12 0.94 11.22
C GLN A 179 21.51 -0.47 11.19
N ARG A 180 21.60 -1.22 12.29
CA ARG A 180 21.10 -2.60 12.33
C ARG A 180 19.58 -2.62 12.30
N GLU A 181 18.94 -1.79 13.13
CA GLU A 181 17.48 -1.66 13.15
C GLU A 181 16.96 -1.14 11.80
N THR A 182 17.66 -0.16 11.22
CA THR A 182 17.33 0.40 9.91
C THR A 182 17.44 -0.66 8.79
N GLU A 183 18.50 -1.48 8.79
CA GLU A 183 18.67 -2.57 7.84
C GLU A 183 17.57 -3.64 7.99
N MET A 184 17.24 -4.00 9.23
CA MET A 184 16.13 -4.92 9.51
C MET A 184 14.82 -4.40 8.91
N MET A 185 14.54 -3.11 9.02
CA MET A 185 13.35 -2.53 8.38
C MET A 185 13.47 -2.54 6.86
N SER A 186 14.62 -2.15 6.31
CA SER A 186 14.85 -2.07 4.86
C SER A 186 14.54 -3.37 4.14
N VAL A 187 14.97 -4.52 4.67
CA VAL A 187 14.76 -5.83 4.01
C VAL A 187 13.29 -6.26 3.95
N ARG A 188 12.38 -5.57 4.64
CA ARG A 188 10.95 -5.83 4.57
C ARG A 188 10.26 -5.15 3.39
N TRP A 189 10.95 -4.23 2.72
CA TRP A 189 10.41 -3.45 1.63
C TRP A 189 11.13 -3.73 0.31
N LYS A 190 10.34 -3.81 -0.76
CA LYS A 190 10.78 -3.58 -2.13
C LYS A 190 10.56 -2.11 -2.43
N ILE A 191 11.65 -1.36 -2.49
CA ILE A 191 11.61 0.10 -2.56
C ILE A 191 11.80 0.54 -4.01
N PHE A 192 10.84 1.33 -4.52
CA PHE A 192 10.96 2.05 -5.78
C PHE A 192 11.32 3.51 -5.50
N GLN A 193 12.42 3.98 -6.08
CA GLN A 193 12.92 5.35 -5.88
C GLN A 193 12.44 6.24 -7.01
N PHE A 194 11.69 7.27 -6.64
CA PHE A 194 11.18 8.28 -7.54
C PHE A 194 12.02 9.53 -7.32
N ASN A 195 12.80 9.91 -8.33
CA ASN A 195 13.74 11.01 -8.27
C ASN A 195 13.26 12.25 -9.04
N VAL A 196 12.27 12.09 -9.92
CA VAL A 196 11.72 13.16 -10.76
C VAL A 196 10.53 13.82 -10.05
N GLN A 197 10.57 15.14 -9.92
CA GLN A 197 9.42 15.96 -9.49
C GLN A 197 8.67 16.42 -10.74
N ILE A 198 7.34 16.36 -10.69
CA ILE A 198 6.47 16.88 -11.74
C ILE A 198 6.17 18.34 -11.42
N GLU A 199 6.64 19.23 -12.29
CA GLU A 199 6.41 20.67 -12.20
C GLU A 199 4.92 20.99 -12.22
N GLN A 200 4.51 22.05 -11.52
CA GLN A 200 3.10 22.40 -11.37
C GLN A 200 2.38 22.58 -12.71
N ASN A 201 3.06 23.15 -13.71
CA ASN A 201 2.49 23.38 -15.04
C ASN A 201 2.31 22.09 -15.87
N ASP A 202 3.02 21.02 -15.49
CA ASP A 202 2.95 19.71 -16.17
C ASP A 202 1.98 18.74 -15.46
N GLN A 203 1.40 19.15 -14.33
CA GLN A 203 0.45 18.33 -13.58
C GLN A 203 -0.90 18.25 -14.31
N LYS A 204 -1.38 17.02 -14.46
CA LYS A 204 -2.68 16.72 -15.06
C LYS A 204 -3.67 16.30 -13.97
N GLU A 205 -4.89 16.79 -14.04
CA GLU A 205 -5.98 16.31 -13.20
C GLU A 205 -6.55 15.02 -13.79
N ILE A 206 -6.09 13.88 -13.27
CA ILE A 206 -6.51 12.55 -13.76
C ILE A 206 -7.18 11.80 -12.62
N PRO A 207 -8.43 11.33 -12.80
CA PRO A 207 -9.12 10.57 -11.77
C PRO A 207 -8.44 9.22 -11.54
N GLN A 208 -8.46 8.75 -10.29
CA GLN A 208 -8.05 7.38 -9.98
C GLN A 208 -8.88 6.38 -10.80
N CYS A 209 -8.24 5.35 -11.35
CA CYS A 209 -8.91 4.44 -12.26
C CYS A 209 -8.54 2.98 -11.96
N ALA A 210 -9.50 2.25 -11.39
CA ALA A 210 -9.39 0.82 -11.09
C ALA A 210 -8.97 -0.02 -12.31
N ARG A 211 -9.65 0.18 -13.44
CA ARG A 211 -9.37 -0.54 -14.70
C ARG A 211 -7.96 -0.30 -15.22
N CYS A 212 -7.52 0.96 -15.22
CA CYS A 212 -6.19 1.32 -15.74
C CYS A 212 -5.08 0.79 -14.83
N PHE A 213 -5.26 0.88 -13.50
CA PHE A 213 -4.32 0.27 -12.55
C PHE A 213 -4.26 -1.25 -12.71
N ALA A 214 -5.41 -1.91 -12.79
CA ALA A 214 -5.43 -3.35 -13.01
C ALA A 214 -4.75 -3.75 -14.32
N SER A 215 -4.96 -2.97 -15.39
CA SER A 215 -4.27 -3.17 -16.67
C SER A 215 -2.76 -2.95 -16.58
N LEU A 216 -2.29 -2.01 -15.76
CA LEU A 216 -0.86 -1.80 -15.50
C LEU A 216 -0.21 -3.00 -14.82
N VAL A 217 -0.93 -3.65 -13.90
CA VAL A 217 -0.42 -4.73 -13.06
C VAL A 217 -0.52 -6.10 -13.76
N LEU A 218 -1.56 -6.32 -14.56
CA LEU A 218 -1.82 -7.58 -15.25
C LEU A 218 -1.14 -7.69 -16.63
N ASN A 219 -0.91 -6.57 -17.32
CA ASN A 219 -0.31 -6.51 -18.66
C ASN A 219 1.04 -5.81 -18.64
#